data_AF-L9VTH7-F1
#
_entry.id   AF-L9VTH7-F1
#
_cell.length_a   1.000
_cell.length_b   1.000
_cell.length_c   1.000
_cell.angle_alpha   90.00
_cell.angle_beta   90.00
_cell.angle_gamma   90.00
#
_symmetry.space_group_name_H-M   'P 1'
#
loop_
_entity.id
_entity.type
_entity.pdbx_description
1 polymer ?
#
loop_
_entity_poly.entity_id
_entity_poly.type
_entity_poly.pdbx_seq_one_letter_code
_entity_poly.pdbx_strand_id
1 'polypeptide(L)'
;MYIVEYQRSEAEDDASVRHTTRGEAGRPPSRVVDYQMTRLTRRTLLCGISLSAAAGVLSVGARKNRPFASRSDSNSSGDDAAFDPATDAFGFENYSTPPAAPDPGAFVSESELQDSLTDSWEETFGDQLSFATGVAPDTQIRTVAERLYANANRLFGTKGYCYGMAMAAQWYFEEPTARPVDRKSTSEIEHVNDPLEDRDSSPVRDDVERFHRSQFTDLESWIRRRVLLRPEWIDYRSQADEIREAIDEFGSAGVTISGENVLEAHYVLLYDYDVSETKVTFAAYDPNDAAAEYADRSDSRTVGIDTTSDEPLLGSYEGTYDRFLFDQTDRAVSTRMRADQDR
;
A
#
# COMPACT_ATOMS: atom_id res chain seq x y z
N MET A 1 -11.59 14.39 20.35
CA MET A 1 -12.17 13.29 21.15
C MET A 1 -13.67 13.28 20.91
N TYR A 2 -14.14 12.39 20.05
CA TYR A 2 -15.53 11.92 20.00
C TYR A 2 -15.43 10.41 19.83
N ILE A 3 -15.85 9.68 20.84
CA ILE A 3 -15.99 8.23 20.82
C ILE A 3 -17.30 7.95 20.11
N VAL A 4 -17.26 7.22 18.99
CA VAL A 4 -18.45 6.60 18.42
C VAL A 4 -18.42 5.16 18.88
N GLU A 5 -19.03 4.90 20.04
CA GLU A 5 -19.36 3.54 20.48
C GLU A 5 -20.38 2.95 19.51
N TYR A 6 -20.05 1.81 18.90
CA TYR A 6 -21.02 1.00 18.19
C TYR A 6 -21.36 -0.21 19.05
N GLN A 7 -22.56 -0.20 19.64
CA GLN A 7 -23.10 -1.36 20.34
C GLN A 7 -23.42 -2.47 19.34
N ARG A 8 -22.79 -3.63 19.52
CA ARG A 8 -23.12 -4.88 18.85
C ARG A 8 -24.39 -5.43 19.51
N SER A 9 -25.54 -5.38 18.84
CA SER A 9 -26.73 -6.11 19.30
C SER A 9 -26.64 -7.55 18.80
N GLU A 10 -26.32 -8.47 19.70
CA GLU A 10 -26.55 -9.90 19.49
C GLU A 10 -28.05 -10.15 19.59
N ALA A 11 -28.64 -10.68 18.53
CA ALA A 11 -29.96 -11.30 18.58
C ALA A 11 -29.74 -12.81 18.42
N GLU A 12 -29.79 -13.50 19.56
CA GLU A 12 -30.13 -14.92 19.65
C GLU A 12 -31.52 -15.13 19.04
N ASP A 13 -31.70 -16.18 18.24
CA ASP A 13 -33.03 -16.77 18.06
C ASP A 13 -32.91 -18.29 18.08
N ASP A 14 -33.47 -18.85 19.13
CA ASP A 14 -33.61 -20.25 19.44
C ASP A 14 -34.97 -20.77 18.91
N ALA A 15 -34.98 -22.09 18.66
CA ALA A 15 -36.11 -23.01 18.67
C ALA A 15 -37.03 -23.20 17.43
N SER A 16 -37.10 -24.49 17.08
CA SER A 16 -38.33 -25.31 17.03
C SER A 16 -38.93 -25.67 15.66
N VAL A 17 -38.67 -26.92 15.30
CA VAL A 17 -39.41 -27.85 14.43
C VAL A 17 -40.95 -27.77 14.61
N ARG A 18 -41.71 -27.63 13.52
CA ARG A 18 -43.03 -28.29 13.28
C ARG A 18 -43.33 -28.42 11.78
N HIS A 19 -43.65 -29.63 11.33
CA HIS A 19 -44.23 -29.96 10.02
C HIS A 19 -45.71 -29.56 9.94
N THR A 20 -46.15 -28.91 8.84
CA THR A 20 -47.32 -29.32 8.01
C THR A 20 -47.54 -28.44 6.75
N THR A 21 -47.61 -29.11 5.59
CA THR A 21 -48.45 -28.91 4.37
C THR A 21 -48.71 -27.55 3.69
N ARG A 22 -48.25 -27.49 2.41
CA ARG A 22 -48.93 -27.12 1.13
C ARG A 22 -49.74 -25.81 1.04
N GLY A 23 -49.25 -24.88 0.21
CA GLY A 23 -50.03 -23.78 -0.40
C GLY A 23 -49.16 -22.90 -1.32
N GLU A 24 -49.62 -22.67 -2.54
CA GLU A 24 -48.97 -21.91 -3.61
C GLU A 24 -48.80 -20.39 -3.35
N ALA A 25 -47.90 -19.80 -4.15
CA ALA A 25 -47.85 -18.42 -4.63
C ALA A 25 -47.22 -17.33 -3.72
N GLY A 26 -46.21 -16.67 -4.28
CA GLY A 26 -45.70 -15.38 -3.80
C GLY A 26 -44.17 -15.31 -3.76
N ARG A 27 -43.53 -14.95 -4.86
CA ARG A 27 -42.11 -14.54 -4.88
C ARG A 27 -41.99 -13.25 -4.05
N PRO A 28 -41.20 -13.20 -2.96
CA PRO A 28 -41.03 -11.97 -2.21
C PRO A 28 -40.10 -11.00 -2.97
N PRO A 29 -40.27 -9.68 -2.81
CA PRO A 29 -39.36 -8.71 -3.40
C PRO A 29 -37.99 -8.82 -2.75
N SER A 30 -36.96 -8.92 -3.59
CA SER A 30 -35.55 -8.81 -3.20
C SER A 30 -35.34 -7.48 -2.46
N ARG A 31 -35.11 -7.54 -1.14
CA ARG A 31 -34.60 -6.41 -0.37
C ARG A 31 -33.17 -6.15 -0.83
N VAL A 32 -32.98 -5.13 -1.65
CA VAL A 32 -31.68 -4.49 -1.85
C VAL A 32 -31.34 -3.83 -0.52
N VAL A 33 -30.42 -4.43 0.23
CA VAL A 33 -29.78 -3.79 1.38
C VAL A 33 -28.72 -2.86 0.81
N ASP A 34 -29.08 -1.58 0.64
CA ASP A 34 -28.10 -0.54 0.38
C ASP A 34 -27.18 -0.42 1.59
N TYR A 35 -25.99 -1.03 1.50
CA TYR A 35 -24.88 -0.74 2.41
C TYR A 35 -24.38 0.67 2.10
N GLN A 36 -24.93 1.67 2.78
CA GLN A 36 -24.34 3.00 2.81
C GLN A 36 -23.03 2.94 3.60
N MET A 37 -21.93 2.60 2.92
CA MET A 37 -20.60 2.85 3.47
C MET A 37 -20.47 4.35 3.70
N THR A 38 -20.33 4.74 4.97
CA THR A 38 -20.15 6.13 5.36
C THR A 38 -18.83 6.61 4.78
N ARG A 39 -18.89 7.44 3.73
CA ARG A 39 -17.69 8.06 3.14
C ARG A 39 -17.00 8.88 4.23
N LEU A 40 -15.79 8.49 4.60
CA LEU A 40 -14.93 9.26 5.49
C LEU A 40 -14.38 10.45 4.71
N THR A 41 -15.12 11.56 4.74
CA THR A 41 -14.71 12.79 4.05
C THR A 41 -13.50 13.45 4.73
N ARG A 42 -12.73 14.23 3.96
CA ARG A 42 -11.58 15.05 4.42
C ARG A 42 -11.81 15.78 5.75
N ARG A 43 -13.04 16.24 6.01
CA ARG A 43 -13.41 16.94 7.26
C ARG A 43 -13.48 16.03 8.48
N THR A 44 -13.86 14.77 8.33
CA THR A 44 -14.02 13.83 9.47
C THR A 44 -12.68 13.36 10.01
N LEU A 45 -11.69 13.14 9.13
CA LEU A 45 -10.36 12.64 9.50
C LEU A 45 -9.49 13.74 10.14
N LEU A 46 -9.59 14.98 9.62
CA LEU A 46 -8.88 16.14 10.17
C LEU A 46 -9.36 16.55 11.57
N CYS A 47 -10.64 16.37 11.91
CA CYS A 47 -11.16 16.64 13.25
C CYS A 47 -10.69 15.63 14.31
N GLY A 48 -10.20 14.45 13.90
CA GLY A 48 -9.64 13.42 14.79
C GLY A 48 -8.18 13.66 15.22
N ILE A 49 -7.51 14.63 14.58
CA ILE A 49 -6.11 15.01 14.80
C ILE A 49 -6.02 16.54 14.89
N SER A 50 -6.84 17.16 15.73
CA SER A 50 -6.54 18.49 16.25
C SER A 50 -5.40 18.36 17.27
N LEU A 51 -4.19 18.04 16.77
CA LEU A 51 -2.97 18.37 17.47
C LEU A 51 -2.91 19.89 17.47
N SER A 52 -3.14 20.48 18.63
CA SER A 52 -2.98 21.91 18.88
C SER A 52 -1.71 22.40 18.21
N ALA A 53 -1.87 23.38 17.32
CA ALA A 53 -0.79 24.08 16.66
C ALA A 53 0.09 24.76 17.72
N ALA A 54 1.08 24.05 18.24
CA ALA A 54 2.30 24.65 18.73
C ALA A 54 3.18 24.86 17.50
N ALA A 55 3.26 26.11 17.04
CA ALA A 55 4.17 26.53 15.99
C ALA A 55 5.62 26.34 16.47
N GLY A 56 6.13 25.12 16.38
CA GLY A 56 7.54 24.79 16.43
C GLY A 56 8.04 24.67 14.99
N VAL A 57 8.86 25.62 14.57
CA VAL A 57 9.53 25.59 13.26
C VAL A 57 10.50 24.40 13.28
N LEU A 58 10.06 23.24 12.80
CA LEU A 58 10.97 22.18 12.38
C LEU A 58 11.59 22.63 11.06
N SER A 59 12.76 23.26 11.15
CA SER A 59 13.61 23.51 10.00
C SER A 59 14.08 22.18 9.45
N VAL A 60 13.37 21.65 8.46
CA VAL A 60 13.91 20.65 7.54
C VAL A 60 15.11 21.30 6.87
N GLY A 61 16.31 20.82 7.21
CA GLY A 61 17.55 21.32 6.64
C GLY A 61 17.50 21.20 5.13
N ALA A 62 17.57 22.35 4.45
CA ALA A 62 17.78 22.42 3.01
C ALA A 62 19.05 21.61 2.66
N ARG A 63 18.87 20.43 2.07
CA ARG A 63 19.96 19.69 1.44
C ARG A 63 20.49 20.56 0.31
N LYS A 64 21.80 20.81 0.32
CA LYS A 64 22.52 21.62 -0.68
C LYS A 64 22.32 21.02 -2.07
N ASN A 65 21.69 21.78 -2.95
CA ASN A 65 21.74 21.60 -4.40
C ASN A 65 23.20 21.48 -4.84
N ARG A 66 23.60 20.29 -5.31
CA ARG A 66 24.76 20.13 -6.17
C ARG A 66 24.30 20.39 -7.59
N PRO A 67 24.90 21.34 -8.34
CA PRO A 67 24.64 21.45 -9.76
C PRO A 67 25.44 20.34 -10.44
N PHE A 68 24.79 19.25 -10.83
CA PHE A 68 25.39 18.30 -11.75
C PHE A 68 24.93 18.57 -13.17
N ALA A 69 25.92 18.91 -13.98
CA ALA A 69 25.79 19.14 -15.40
C ALA A 69 25.33 17.86 -16.09
N SER A 70 24.29 18.02 -16.90
CA SER A 70 23.86 17.08 -17.91
C SER A 70 24.99 16.78 -18.89
N ARG A 71 25.42 15.51 -18.95
CA ARG A 71 25.89 14.76 -20.13
C ARG A 71 26.52 13.42 -19.73
N SER A 72 25.89 12.33 -20.12
CA SER A 72 26.51 11.04 -20.48
C SER A 72 25.44 10.28 -21.27
N ASP A 73 25.45 10.38 -22.59
CA ASP A 73 25.88 9.29 -23.47
C ASP A 73 26.70 8.21 -22.76
N SER A 74 26.02 7.15 -22.30
CA SER A 74 26.64 5.92 -21.82
C SER A 74 25.95 4.70 -22.40
N ASN A 75 26.57 4.18 -23.47
CA ASN A 75 26.49 2.78 -23.87
C ASN A 75 27.08 1.90 -22.75
N SER A 76 26.28 1.50 -21.75
CA SER A 76 26.64 0.37 -20.87
C SER A 76 25.91 -0.88 -21.34
N SER A 77 26.70 -1.84 -21.82
CA SER A 77 26.28 -3.15 -22.32
C SER A 77 26.24 -4.18 -21.18
N GLY A 78 25.55 -3.84 -20.09
CA GLY A 78 24.94 -4.81 -19.20
C GLY A 78 23.46 -4.50 -19.27
N ASP A 79 22.63 -5.46 -19.66
CA ASP A 79 21.17 -5.31 -19.56
C ASP A 79 20.85 -5.16 -18.07
N ASP A 80 20.83 -3.93 -17.56
CA ASP A 80 20.12 -3.59 -16.33
C ASP A 80 18.66 -3.83 -16.67
N ALA A 81 18.22 -5.09 -16.49
CA ALA A 81 16.89 -5.53 -16.86
C ALA A 81 15.90 -4.63 -16.11
N ALA A 82 14.98 -3.99 -16.83
CA ALA A 82 13.84 -3.32 -16.21
C ALA A 82 12.82 -4.39 -15.78
N PHE A 83 11.98 -4.06 -14.78
CA PHE A 83 10.89 -4.93 -14.39
C PHE A 83 9.91 -5.10 -15.57
N ASP A 84 9.69 -6.33 -16.03
CA ASP A 84 8.74 -6.66 -17.07
C ASP A 84 7.50 -7.32 -16.46
N PRO A 85 6.33 -6.65 -16.39
CA PRO A 85 5.14 -7.24 -15.78
C PRO A 85 4.66 -8.53 -16.45
N ALA A 86 5.00 -8.80 -17.72
CA ALA A 86 4.65 -10.06 -18.37
C ALA A 86 5.44 -11.27 -17.79
N THR A 87 6.60 -11.01 -17.19
CA THR A 87 7.53 -12.04 -16.69
C THR A 87 7.66 -11.98 -15.16
N ASP A 88 7.76 -10.78 -14.61
CA ASP A 88 8.15 -10.51 -13.23
C ASP A 88 6.96 -10.27 -12.29
N ALA A 89 5.76 -10.03 -12.83
CA ALA A 89 4.54 -10.00 -12.04
C ALA A 89 3.97 -11.40 -11.78
N PHE A 90 3.02 -11.52 -10.86
CA PHE A 90 2.33 -12.78 -10.59
C PHE A 90 1.39 -13.18 -11.73
N GLY A 91 1.28 -14.49 -11.97
CA GLY A 91 0.30 -15.08 -12.90
C GLY A 91 -1.14 -15.07 -12.38
N PHE A 92 -1.39 -14.51 -11.19
CA PHE A 92 -2.71 -14.39 -10.57
C PHE A 92 -3.03 -12.94 -10.18
N GLU A 93 -4.32 -12.61 -10.18
CA GLU A 93 -4.81 -11.30 -9.78
C GLU A 93 -4.96 -11.20 -8.25
N ASN A 94 -4.79 -10.00 -7.70
CA ASN A 94 -4.96 -9.67 -6.29
C ASN A 94 -6.31 -10.08 -5.63
N TYR A 95 -7.34 -10.33 -6.42
CA TYR A 95 -8.65 -10.77 -5.94
C TYR A 95 -9.04 -12.20 -6.34
N SER A 96 -8.15 -12.93 -7.03
CA SER A 96 -8.43 -14.29 -7.52
C SER A 96 -8.56 -15.34 -6.40
N THR A 97 -8.11 -15.03 -5.19
CA THR A 97 -8.39 -15.80 -3.97
C THR A 97 -8.69 -14.85 -2.82
N PRO A 98 -9.95 -14.47 -2.53
CA PRO A 98 -10.22 -13.68 -1.34
C PRO A 98 -9.90 -14.57 -0.13
N PRO A 99 -8.84 -14.29 0.64
CA PRO A 99 -8.67 -15.03 1.87
C PRO A 99 -9.88 -14.71 2.76
N ALA A 100 -10.30 -15.66 3.58
CA ALA A 100 -11.02 -15.27 4.77
C ALA A 100 -10.15 -14.22 5.46
N ALA A 101 -10.72 -13.04 5.75
CA ALA A 101 -9.99 -12.04 6.54
C ALA A 101 -9.44 -12.79 7.78
N PRO A 102 -8.12 -12.82 8.00
CA PRO A 102 -7.59 -13.53 9.15
C PRO A 102 -8.19 -12.94 10.42
N ASP A 103 -8.17 -13.72 11.49
CA ASP A 103 -8.46 -13.17 12.81
C ASP A 103 -7.51 -11.98 13.05
N PRO A 104 -8.01 -10.77 13.34
CA PRO A 104 -7.22 -9.59 13.69
C PRO A 104 -6.02 -9.87 14.61
N GLY A 105 -6.21 -10.73 15.62
CA GLY A 105 -5.15 -11.09 16.59
C GLY A 105 -4.09 -12.07 16.07
N ALA A 106 -4.35 -12.76 14.95
CA ALA A 106 -3.35 -13.59 14.28
C ALA A 106 -2.39 -12.76 13.41
N PHE A 107 -2.72 -11.48 13.19
CA PHE A 107 -2.14 -10.70 12.12
C PHE A 107 -1.02 -9.76 12.58
N VAL A 108 -1.27 -9.01 13.66
CA VAL A 108 -0.31 -8.16 14.37
C VAL A 108 -0.72 -8.18 15.83
N SER A 109 0.18 -8.49 16.77
CA SER A 109 -0.16 -8.26 18.19
C SER A 109 -0.18 -6.76 18.47
N GLU A 110 -1.23 -6.27 19.12
CA GLU A 110 -1.29 -4.88 19.59
C GLU A 110 -0.08 -4.55 20.49
N SER A 111 0.38 -5.50 21.30
CA SER A 111 1.56 -5.31 22.15
C SER A 111 2.86 -5.24 21.34
N GLU A 112 3.04 -6.11 20.34
CA GLU A 112 4.23 -6.10 19.49
C GLU A 112 4.30 -4.82 18.65
N LEU A 113 3.14 -4.35 18.16
CA LEU A 113 3.05 -3.08 17.47
C LEU A 113 3.39 -1.92 18.42
N GLN A 114 2.87 -1.94 19.65
CA GLN A 114 3.21 -0.92 20.64
C GLN A 114 4.71 -0.90 20.96
N ASP A 115 5.32 -2.06 21.16
CA ASP A 115 6.75 -2.19 21.45
C ASP A 115 7.58 -1.69 20.26
N SER A 116 7.29 -2.17 19.05
CA SER A 116 7.96 -1.75 17.80
C SER A 116 7.84 -0.24 17.54
N LEU A 117 6.65 0.34 17.80
CA LEU A 117 6.44 1.79 17.67
C LEU A 117 7.18 2.57 18.74
N THR A 118 7.30 2.02 19.96
CA THR A 118 8.07 2.65 21.04
C THR A 118 9.55 2.70 20.66
N ASP A 119 10.12 1.57 20.25
CA ASP A 119 11.51 1.46 19.82
C ASP A 119 11.80 2.39 18.63
N SER A 120 10.93 2.37 17.62
CA SER A 120 11.05 3.24 16.43
C SER A 120 10.94 4.73 16.77
N TRP A 121 10.07 5.08 17.72
CA TRP A 121 9.90 6.46 18.17
C TRP A 121 11.12 6.96 18.92
N GLU A 122 11.69 6.13 19.80
CA GLU A 122 12.93 6.44 20.51
C GLU A 122 14.11 6.62 19.54
N GLU A 123 14.23 5.75 18.54
CA GLU A 123 15.28 5.85 17.52
C GLU A 123 15.13 7.11 16.64
N THR A 124 13.91 7.39 16.19
CA THR A 124 13.64 8.47 15.22
C THR A 124 13.65 9.85 15.87
N PHE A 125 13.09 9.97 17.08
CA PHE A 125 12.83 11.26 17.71
C PHE A 125 13.62 11.50 19.00
N GLY A 126 14.14 10.45 19.65
CA GLY A 126 14.86 10.53 20.92
C GLY A 126 14.15 11.40 21.96
N ASP A 127 14.93 12.14 22.76
CA ASP A 127 14.42 13.06 23.77
C ASP A 127 13.71 14.32 23.21
N GLN A 128 13.76 14.57 21.89
CA GLN A 128 13.38 15.86 21.32
C GLN A 128 11.86 16.13 21.35
N LEU A 129 11.04 15.09 21.39
CA LEU A 129 9.57 15.19 21.39
C LEU A 129 8.94 15.14 22.79
N SER A 130 9.67 14.64 23.79
CA SER A 130 9.21 14.58 25.20
C SER A 130 8.90 15.96 25.81
N PHE A 131 9.40 17.05 25.21
CA PHE A 131 9.28 18.40 25.75
C PHE A 131 8.06 19.21 25.25
N ALA A 132 7.39 18.83 24.16
CA ALA A 132 6.47 19.74 23.48
C ALA A 132 4.99 19.65 23.90
N THR A 133 4.53 18.53 24.45
CA THR A 133 3.09 18.24 24.55
C THR A 133 2.52 18.00 25.95
N GLY A 134 3.36 17.90 27.00
CA GLY A 134 2.89 17.72 28.39
C GLY A 134 2.13 16.42 28.68
N VAL A 135 1.89 15.58 27.67
CA VAL A 135 1.37 14.22 27.76
C VAL A 135 2.57 13.27 27.68
N ALA A 136 2.61 12.26 28.54
CA ALA A 136 3.66 11.25 28.52
C ALA A 136 3.74 10.57 27.13
N PRO A 137 4.94 10.46 26.53
CA PRO A 137 5.16 9.83 25.21
C PRO A 137 4.43 8.49 25.06
N ASP A 138 4.49 7.64 26.09
CA ASP A 138 3.85 6.32 26.14
C ASP A 138 2.34 6.37 25.86
N THR A 139 1.65 7.40 26.34
CA THR A 139 0.21 7.54 26.10
C THR A 139 -0.09 7.91 24.65
N GLN A 140 0.76 8.73 24.03
CA GLN A 140 0.61 9.09 22.63
C GLN A 140 0.96 7.93 21.70
N ILE A 141 2.08 7.24 21.98
CA ILE A 141 2.51 6.05 21.24
C ILE A 141 1.43 4.98 21.29
N ARG A 142 0.88 4.70 22.47
CA ARG A 142 -0.24 3.76 22.62
C ARG A 142 -1.46 4.18 21.80
N THR A 143 -1.87 5.45 21.81
CA THR A 143 -3.00 5.91 20.97
C THR A 143 -2.71 5.80 19.47
N VAL A 144 -1.46 6.01 19.05
CA VAL A 144 -1.05 5.78 17.66
C VAL A 144 -1.09 4.29 17.34
N ALA A 145 -0.54 3.44 18.21
CA ALA A 145 -0.56 1.98 18.10
C ALA A 145 -1.98 1.43 17.98
N GLU A 146 -2.88 1.82 18.88
CA GLU A 146 -4.31 1.45 18.85
C GLU A 146 -4.97 1.83 17.52
N ARG A 147 -4.66 3.02 16.97
CA ARG A 147 -5.20 3.48 15.69
C ARG A 147 -4.61 2.74 14.51
N LEU A 148 -3.30 2.47 14.52
CA LEU A 148 -2.63 1.70 13.48
C LEU A 148 -3.14 0.27 13.47
N TYR A 149 -3.24 -0.36 14.64
CA TYR A 149 -3.84 -1.68 14.83
C TYR A 149 -5.29 -1.73 14.32
N ALA A 150 -6.13 -0.77 14.71
CA ALA A 150 -7.52 -0.71 14.24
C ALA A 150 -7.62 -0.52 12.72
N ASN A 151 -6.75 0.31 12.13
CA ASN A 151 -6.71 0.53 10.69
C ASN A 151 -6.22 -0.70 9.93
N ALA A 152 -5.14 -1.34 10.41
CA ALA A 152 -4.61 -2.58 9.85
C ALA A 152 -5.73 -3.64 9.82
N ASN A 153 -6.39 -3.89 10.95
CA ASN A 153 -7.49 -4.86 11.03
C ASN A 153 -8.66 -4.54 10.11
N ARG A 154 -9.00 -3.26 9.94
CA ARG A 154 -10.09 -2.84 9.06
C ARG A 154 -9.73 -3.02 7.58
N LEU A 155 -8.52 -2.66 7.18
CA LEU A 155 -8.13 -2.62 5.77
C LEU A 155 -7.72 -4.00 5.26
N PHE A 156 -7.10 -4.81 6.12
CA PHE A 156 -6.64 -6.15 5.80
C PHE A 156 -7.76 -7.12 5.38
N GLY A 157 -8.99 -6.89 5.86
CA GLY A 157 -10.14 -7.73 5.52
C GLY A 157 -11.02 -7.22 4.38
N THR A 158 -10.71 -6.07 3.76
CA THR A 158 -11.72 -5.38 2.92
C THR A 158 -11.34 -5.14 1.48
N LYS A 159 -10.05 -5.02 1.09
CA LYS A 159 -9.68 -4.51 -0.25
C LYS A 159 -8.41 -5.10 -0.90
N GLY A 160 -8.16 -6.39 -0.68
CA GLY A 160 -7.06 -7.12 -1.35
C GLY A 160 -5.65 -6.70 -0.88
N TYR A 161 -4.65 -7.30 -1.49
CA TYR A 161 -3.23 -7.32 -1.13
C TYR A 161 -2.31 -6.52 -2.06
N CYS A 162 -2.82 -5.51 -2.78
CA CYS A 162 -2.08 -4.84 -3.85
C CYS A 162 -0.68 -4.37 -3.45
N TYR A 163 -0.53 -3.74 -2.27
CA TYR A 163 0.78 -3.38 -1.73
C TYR A 163 1.70 -4.60 -1.58
N GLY A 164 1.22 -5.66 -0.93
CA GLY A 164 2.03 -6.87 -0.68
C GLY A 164 2.44 -7.57 -1.97
N MET A 165 1.53 -7.67 -2.94
CA MET A 165 1.83 -8.28 -4.24
C MET A 165 2.83 -7.47 -5.05
N ALA A 166 2.65 -6.15 -5.13
CA ALA A 166 3.62 -5.28 -5.79
C ALA A 166 5.01 -5.42 -5.15
N MET A 167 5.11 -5.34 -3.82
CA MET A 167 6.39 -5.41 -3.13
C MET A 167 7.05 -6.79 -3.24
N ALA A 168 6.27 -7.87 -3.18
CA ALA A 168 6.78 -9.24 -3.38
C ALA A 168 7.25 -9.46 -4.83
N ALA A 169 6.48 -9.00 -5.83
CA ALA A 169 6.89 -9.08 -7.24
C ALA A 169 8.19 -8.31 -7.50
N GLN A 170 8.30 -7.08 -6.98
CA GLN A 170 9.53 -6.28 -7.04
C GLN A 170 10.70 -7.03 -6.39
N TRP A 171 10.49 -7.63 -5.22
CA TRP A 171 11.54 -8.37 -4.54
C TRP A 171 12.00 -9.61 -5.33
N TYR A 172 11.08 -10.40 -5.88
CA TYR A 172 11.43 -11.59 -6.67
C TYR A 172 12.11 -11.26 -8.00
N PHE A 173 11.87 -10.07 -8.53
CA PHE A 173 12.61 -9.54 -9.67
C PHE A 173 14.05 -9.14 -9.27
N GLU A 174 14.21 -8.40 -8.18
CA GLU A 174 15.52 -7.97 -7.67
C GLU A 174 16.37 -9.12 -7.13
N GLU A 175 15.72 -10.12 -6.55
CA GLU A 175 16.33 -11.30 -5.94
C GLU A 175 15.59 -12.58 -6.38
N PRO A 176 15.88 -13.10 -7.59
CA PRO A 176 15.22 -14.29 -8.11
C PRO A 176 15.28 -15.53 -7.22
N THR A 177 16.30 -15.64 -6.38
CA THR A 177 16.49 -16.73 -5.42
C THR A 177 15.56 -16.67 -4.21
N ALA A 178 14.92 -15.52 -3.96
CA ALA A 178 13.94 -15.35 -2.89
C ALA A 178 12.57 -15.99 -3.19
N ARG A 179 12.32 -16.36 -4.45
CA ARG A 179 11.06 -17.02 -4.83
C ARG A 179 10.90 -18.33 -4.06
N PRO A 180 9.76 -18.57 -3.39
CA PRO A 180 9.55 -19.79 -2.61
C PRO A 180 9.27 -21.03 -3.48
N VAL A 181 9.21 -20.85 -4.80
CA VAL A 181 8.93 -21.91 -5.77
C VAL A 181 10.02 -21.98 -6.83
N ASP A 182 10.38 -23.19 -7.24
CA ASP A 182 11.31 -23.44 -8.35
C ASP A 182 10.58 -23.20 -9.69
N ARG A 183 10.42 -21.91 -10.01
CA ARG A 183 9.84 -21.40 -11.26
C ARG A 183 10.83 -20.49 -11.95
N LYS A 184 10.77 -20.45 -13.28
CA LYS A 184 11.69 -19.64 -14.07
C LYS A 184 11.40 -18.15 -13.95
N SER A 185 10.14 -17.80 -13.70
CA SER A 185 9.65 -16.44 -13.55
C SER A 185 8.56 -16.36 -12.49
N THR A 186 8.28 -15.15 -12.00
CA THR A 186 7.16 -14.89 -11.08
C THR A 186 5.82 -15.09 -11.79
N SER A 187 5.74 -14.88 -13.10
CA SER A 187 4.52 -15.07 -13.89
C SER A 187 4.05 -16.52 -13.97
N GLU A 188 4.93 -17.50 -13.72
CA GLU A 188 4.58 -18.93 -13.63
C GLU A 188 3.93 -19.30 -12.28
N ILE A 189 3.85 -18.37 -11.34
CA ILE A 189 3.14 -18.53 -10.07
C ILE A 189 1.67 -18.18 -10.32
N GLU A 190 0.83 -19.20 -10.37
CA GLU A 190 -0.59 -19.08 -10.77
C GLU A 190 -1.54 -18.99 -9.56
N HIS A 191 -1.03 -19.14 -8.34
CA HIS A 191 -1.85 -19.08 -7.13
C HIS A 191 -1.06 -18.56 -5.92
N VAL A 192 -1.71 -17.74 -5.07
CA VAL A 192 -1.06 -17.13 -3.88
C VAL A 192 -0.58 -18.16 -2.84
N ASN A 193 -1.19 -19.34 -2.81
CA ASN A 193 -0.79 -20.45 -1.93
C ASN A 193 0.29 -21.35 -2.54
N ASP A 194 0.83 -21.04 -3.71
CA ASP A 194 1.92 -21.84 -4.26
C ASP A 194 3.19 -21.66 -3.41
N PRO A 195 3.94 -22.75 -3.14
CA PRO A 195 3.66 -24.13 -3.57
C PRO A 195 2.61 -24.82 -2.67
N LEU A 196 1.67 -25.55 -3.28
CA LEU A 196 0.61 -26.28 -2.56
C LEU A 196 1.05 -27.63 -1.98
N GLU A 197 2.15 -28.20 -2.49
CA GLU A 197 2.49 -29.61 -2.28
C GLU A 197 3.64 -29.83 -1.28
N ASP A 198 4.41 -28.79 -0.96
CA ASP A 198 5.55 -28.88 -0.04
C ASP A 198 5.22 -28.19 1.28
N ARG A 199 5.29 -28.95 2.38
CA ARG A 199 5.02 -28.46 3.74
C ARG A 199 6.20 -27.70 4.34
N ASP A 200 7.39 -27.88 3.79
CA ASP A 200 8.62 -27.29 4.29
C ASP A 200 8.94 -25.94 3.60
N SER A 201 8.19 -25.57 2.56
CA SER A 201 8.25 -24.29 1.87
C SER A 201 7.15 -23.32 2.33
N SER A 202 7.50 -22.06 2.59
CA SER A 202 6.52 -21.00 2.82
C SER A 202 5.81 -20.63 1.51
N PRO A 203 4.48 -20.54 1.47
CA PRO A 203 3.76 -20.07 0.29
C PRO A 203 4.07 -18.60 -0.01
N VAL A 204 3.91 -18.19 -1.27
CA VAL A 204 3.98 -16.79 -1.72
C VAL A 204 3.10 -15.86 -0.86
N ARG A 205 1.97 -16.39 -0.37
CA ARG A 205 1.09 -15.71 0.58
C ARG A 205 1.86 -15.12 1.77
N ASP A 206 2.80 -15.85 2.35
CA ASP A 206 3.50 -15.38 3.56
C ASP A 206 4.26 -14.08 3.28
N ASP A 207 4.92 -14.00 2.12
CA ASP A 207 5.65 -12.81 1.67
C ASP A 207 4.70 -11.66 1.33
N VAL A 208 3.63 -11.94 0.59
CA VAL A 208 2.59 -10.97 0.24
C VAL A 208 1.95 -10.39 1.51
N GLU A 209 1.56 -11.22 2.47
CA GLU A 209 0.99 -10.78 3.74
C GLU A 209 2.01 -10.04 4.62
N ARG A 210 3.28 -10.45 4.61
CA ARG A 210 4.37 -9.77 5.33
C ARG A 210 4.58 -8.35 4.81
N PHE A 211 4.76 -8.17 3.50
CA PHE A 211 4.86 -6.82 2.94
C PHE A 211 3.56 -6.04 3.12
N HIS A 212 2.40 -6.66 2.89
CA HIS A 212 1.13 -5.95 3.07
C HIS A 212 0.94 -5.44 4.52
N ARG A 213 1.44 -6.16 5.54
CA ARG A 213 1.49 -5.69 6.93
C ARG A 213 2.33 -4.45 7.10
N SER A 214 3.53 -4.46 6.52
CA SER A 214 4.53 -3.43 6.79
C SER A 214 4.02 -2.04 6.41
N GLN A 215 3.11 -1.90 5.44
CA GLN A 215 2.51 -0.62 5.09
C GLN A 215 1.73 0.04 6.25
N PHE A 216 1.22 -0.76 7.20
CA PHE A 216 0.41 -0.29 8.33
C PHE A 216 1.18 -0.28 9.64
N THR A 217 2.15 -1.18 9.80
CA THR A 217 2.91 -1.32 11.04
C THR A 217 4.17 -0.45 11.03
N ASP A 218 4.67 -0.05 9.86
CA ASP A 218 5.81 0.85 9.79
C ASP A 218 5.38 2.31 10.03
N LEU A 219 5.91 2.89 11.10
CA LEU A 219 5.58 4.25 11.53
C LEU A 219 5.99 5.30 10.50
N GLU A 220 7.16 5.14 9.88
CA GLU A 220 7.67 6.14 8.93
C GLU A 220 6.80 6.13 7.67
N SER A 221 6.53 4.96 7.09
CA SER A 221 5.62 4.79 5.96
C SER A 221 4.23 5.38 6.25
N TRP A 222 3.71 5.21 7.46
CA TRP A 222 2.43 5.81 7.86
C TRP A 222 2.48 7.33 7.96
N ILE A 223 3.53 7.90 8.58
CA ILE A 223 3.69 9.35 8.71
C ILE A 223 3.80 10.00 7.33
N ARG A 224 4.61 9.42 6.44
CA ARG A 224 4.85 9.94 5.08
C ARG A 224 3.56 9.96 4.25
N ARG A 225 2.73 8.92 4.35
CA ARG A 225 1.44 8.82 3.65
C ARG A 225 0.39 9.83 4.11
N ARG A 226 0.57 10.52 5.24
CA ARG A 226 -0.35 11.59 5.65
C ARG A 226 -0.43 12.73 4.63
N VAL A 227 0.59 12.91 3.79
CA VAL A 227 0.58 13.87 2.69
C VAL A 227 -0.59 13.62 1.73
N LEU A 228 -1.06 12.38 1.56
CA LEU A 228 -2.23 12.06 0.72
C LEU A 228 -3.53 12.76 1.17
N LEU A 229 -3.64 13.13 2.46
CA LEU A 229 -4.76 13.90 3.02
C LEU A 229 -4.74 15.39 2.61
N ARG A 230 -3.59 15.86 2.12
CA ARG A 230 -3.25 17.23 1.74
C ARG A 230 -2.57 17.20 0.37
N PRO A 231 -3.31 16.90 -0.71
CA PRO A 231 -2.73 16.77 -2.04
C PRO A 231 -1.99 18.04 -2.47
N GLU A 232 -2.39 19.21 -1.98
CA GLU A 232 -1.70 20.48 -2.19
C GLU A 232 -0.25 20.54 -1.65
N TRP A 233 0.19 19.55 -0.88
CA TRP A 233 1.57 19.44 -0.37
C TRP A 233 2.44 18.53 -1.22
N ILE A 234 1.87 17.89 -2.24
CA ILE A 234 2.59 16.98 -3.10
C ILE A 234 3.32 17.78 -4.19
N ASP A 235 4.65 17.69 -4.20
CA ASP A 235 5.47 18.18 -5.31
C ASP A 235 5.61 17.08 -6.36
N TYR A 236 4.70 17.07 -7.33
CA TYR A 236 4.68 16.05 -8.39
C TYR A 236 5.89 16.11 -9.30
N ARG A 237 6.49 17.29 -9.48
CA ARG A 237 7.70 17.44 -10.29
C ARG A 237 8.90 16.77 -9.62
N SER A 238 9.11 17.05 -8.33
CA SER A 238 10.13 16.35 -7.54
C SER A 238 9.88 14.84 -7.53
N GLN A 239 8.63 14.40 -7.36
CA GLN A 239 8.32 12.97 -7.42
C GLN A 239 8.64 12.35 -8.77
N ALA A 240 8.34 13.01 -9.89
CA ALA A 240 8.65 12.48 -11.21
C ALA A 240 10.18 12.36 -11.45
N ASP A 241 10.98 13.26 -10.87
CA ASP A 241 12.44 13.15 -10.90
C ASP A 241 12.90 11.93 -10.08
N GLU A 242 12.40 11.79 -8.85
CA GLU A 242 12.77 10.69 -7.95
C GLU A 242 12.29 9.31 -8.44
N ILE A 243 11.11 9.24 -9.07
CA ILE A 243 10.59 8.00 -9.67
C ILE A 243 11.51 7.57 -10.83
N ARG A 244 11.94 8.50 -11.69
CA ARG A 244 12.87 8.17 -12.79
C ARG A 244 14.19 7.65 -12.27
N GLU A 245 14.76 8.33 -11.26
CA GLU A 245 15.99 7.85 -10.60
C GLU A 245 15.80 6.43 -10.02
N ALA A 246 14.67 6.15 -9.39
CA ALA A 246 14.37 4.83 -8.84
C ALA A 246 14.18 3.76 -9.93
N ILE A 247 13.52 4.08 -11.06
CA ILE A 247 13.39 3.16 -12.20
C ILE A 247 14.76 2.91 -12.84
N ASP A 248 15.56 3.95 -13.06
CA ASP A 248 16.90 3.83 -13.63
C ASP A 248 17.84 3.00 -12.72
N GLU A 249 17.73 3.14 -11.40
CA GLU A 249 18.60 2.44 -10.44
C GLU A 249 18.13 1.01 -10.14
N PHE A 250 16.82 0.77 -10.06
CA PHE A 250 16.25 -0.47 -9.53
C PHE A 250 15.30 -1.19 -10.51
N GLY A 251 15.11 -0.68 -11.72
CA GLY A 251 14.18 -1.23 -12.72
C GLY A 251 12.70 -1.02 -12.38
N SER A 252 12.36 -0.47 -11.21
CA SER A 252 10.97 -0.19 -10.81
C SER A 252 10.86 0.78 -9.63
N ALA A 253 9.69 1.42 -9.49
CA ALA A 253 9.37 2.35 -8.42
C ALA A 253 7.93 2.14 -7.92
N GLY A 254 7.76 1.82 -6.63
CA GLY A 254 6.45 1.64 -6.02
C GLY A 254 5.75 2.96 -5.70
N VAL A 255 4.47 3.09 -6.08
CA VAL A 255 3.69 4.31 -5.91
C VAL A 255 2.31 4.01 -5.35
N THR A 256 1.88 4.83 -4.37
CA THR A 256 0.50 4.83 -3.89
C THR A 256 -0.34 5.80 -4.72
N ILE A 257 -1.38 5.31 -5.41
CA ILE A 257 -2.40 6.16 -6.05
C ILE A 257 -3.61 6.30 -5.13
N SER A 258 -4.22 7.48 -5.09
CA SER A 258 -5.32 7.77 -4.17
C SER A 258 -6.34 8.74 -4.77
N GLY A 259 -7.56 8.70 -4.25
CA GLY A 259 -8.65 9.61 -4.61
C GLY A 259 -9.09 10.46 -3.41
N GLU A 260 -10.34 10.93 -3.43
CA GLU A 260 -10.91 11.67 -2.29
C GLU A 260 -10.90 10.83 -0.99
N ASN A 261 -11.16 9.52 -1.12
CA ASN A 261 -11.13 8.58 -0.01
C ASN A 261 -9.76 7.89 0.07
N VAL A 262 -8.86 8.44 0.88
CA VAL A 262 -7.49 7.91 0.99
C VAL A 262 -7.38 6.49 1.52
N LEU A 263 -8.43 5.99 2.18
CA LEU A 263 -8.50 4.60 2.66
C LEU A 263 -8.75 3.60 1.52
N GLU A 264 -9.09 4.08 0.33
CA GLU A 264 -9.26 3.28 -0.89
C GLU A 264 -8.08 3.46 -1.84
N ALA A 265 -6.94 3.91 -1.29
CA ALA A 265 -5.69 3.97 -2.03
C ALA A 265 -5.32 2.60 -2.61
N HIS A 266 -4.61 2.63 -3.72
CA HIS A 266 -4.11 1.44 -4.41
C HIS A 266 -2.60 1.59 -4.59
N TYR A 267 -1.90 0.46 -4.67
CA TYR A 267 -0.45 0.45 -4.83
C TYR A 267 -0.08 -0.21 -6.14
N VAL A 268 0.79 0.45 -6.91
CA VAL A 268 1.25 0.02 -8.23
C VAL A 268 2.77 0.10 -8.31
N LEU A 269 3.39 -0.69 -9.20
CA LEU A 269 4.80 -0.51 -9.54
C LEU A 269 4.92 0.20 -10.87
N LEU A 270 5.69 1.28 -10.91
CA LEU A 270 6.09 1.94 -12.14
C LEU A 270 7.37 1.28 -12.64
N TYR A 271 7.47 0.95 -13.94
CA TYR A 271 8.58 0.14 -14.47
C TYR A 271 9.24 0.70 -15.73
N ASP A 272 8.62 1.68 -16.38
CA ASP A 272 9.17 2.36 -17.56
C ASP A 272 8.62 3.79 -17.61
N TYR A 273 9.24 4.67 -18.39
CA TYR A 273 8.80 6.05 -18.55
C TYR A 273 9.07 6.67 -19.92
N ASP A 274 8.14 7.53 -20.34
CA ASP A 274 8.25 8.39 -21.51
C ASP A 274 8.26 9.86 -21.08
N VAL A 275 9.19 10.63 -21.65
CA VAL A 275 9.34 12.07 -21.38
C VAL A 275 9.06 12.85 -22.66
N SER A 276 8.15 13.82 -22.56
CA SER A 276 7.91 14.80 -23.62
C SER A 276 8.11 16.23 -23.10
N GLU A 277 7.96 17.21 -23.99
CA GLU A 277 8.04 18.64 -23.62
C GLU A 277 7.03 19.04 -22.53
N THR A 278 5.88 18.36 -22.47
CA THR A 278 4.75 18.77 -21.62
C THR A 278 4.29 17.69 -20.63
N LYS A 279 4.89 16.51 -20.64
CA LYS A 279 4.50 15.42 -19.74
C LYS A 279 5.66 14.48 -19.42
N VAL A 280 5.57 13.85 -18.27
CA VAL A 280 6.31 12.63 -17.94
C VAL A 280 5.27 11.57 -17.60
N THR A 281 5.30 10.44 -18.29
CA THR A 281 4.35 9.33 -18.06
C THR A 281 5.11 8.06 -17.77
N PHE A 282 4.65 7.33 -16.77
CA PHE A 282 5.23 6.09 -16.28
C PHE A 282 4.28 4.94 -16.57
N ALA A 283 4.78 3.84 -17.14
CA ALA A 283 4.03 2.61 -17.29
C ALA A 283 3.89 1.90 -15.93
N ALA A 284 2.71 1.36 -15.64
CA ALA A 284 2.34 0.84 -14.32
C ALA A 284 1.90 -0.63 -14.37
N TYR A 285 2.50 -1.44 -13.52
CA TYR A 285 2.00 -2.75 -13.11
C TYR A 285 0.95 -2.57 -12.00
N ASP A 286 -0.23 -3.11 -12.26
CA ASP A 286 -1.39 -3.14 -11.38
C ASP A 286 -1.56 -4.56 -10.86
N PRO A 287 -1.41 -4.80 -9.55
CA PRO A 287 -1.59 -6.14 -8.99
C PRO A 287 -2.98 -6.76 -9.21
N ASN A 288 -3.97 -5.97 -9.60
CA ASN A 288 -5.29 -6.49 -9.97
C ASN A 288 -5.34 -7.14 -11.36
N ASP A 289 -4.28 -6.99 -12.16
CA ASP A 289 -4.15 -7.62 -13.46
C ASP A 289 -3.06 -8.72 -13.39
N ALA A 290 -3.32 -9.89 -13.97
CA ALA A 290 -2.35 -10.98 -14.01
C ALA A 290 -1.25 -10.70 -15.07
N ALA A 291 -0.07 -11.31 -14.91
CA ALA A 291 1.07 -11.15 -15.83
C ALA A 291 0.70 -11.38 -17.31
N ALA A 292 -0.16 -12.38 -17.60
CA ALA A 292 -0.61 -12.67 -18.96
C ALA A 292 -1.33 -11.49 -19.63
N GLU A 293 -2.01 -10.63 -18.87
CA GLU A 293 -2.67 -9.45 -19.41
C GLU A 293 -1.68 -8.42 -19.92
N TYR A 294 -0.44 -8.40 -19.43
CA TYR A 294 0.60 -7.48 -19.89
C TYR A 294 1.30 -7.98 -21.15
N ALA A 295 1.35 -9.30 -21.37
CA ALA A 295 1.92 -9.88 -22.59
C ALA A 295 1.11 -9.53 -23.85
N ASP A 296 -0.21 -9.44 -23.71
CA ASP A 296 -1.14 -9.24 -24.84
C ASP A 296 -1.61 -7.78 -25.02
N ARG A 297 -1.26 -6.90 -24.09
CA ARG A 297 -1.81 -5.54 -24.03
C ARG A 297 -0.97 -4.56 -24.84
N SER A 298 -1.63 -3.85 -25.76
CA SER A 298 -1.00 -2.82 -26.59
C SER A 298 -0.82 -1.47 -25.87
N ASP A 299 -1.60 -1.21 -24.82
CA ASP A 299 -1.61 0.06 -24.08
C ASP A 299 -1.35 -0.19 -22.59
N SER A 300 -0.20 0.23 -22.08
CA SER A 300 0.12 0.13 -20.65
C SER A 300 -0.79 1.05 -19.82
N ARG A 301 -1.12 0.61 -18.59
CA ARG A 301 -1.66 1.53 -17.58
C ARG A 301 -0.60 2.57 -17.26
N THR A 302 -0.98 3.82 -17.02
CA THR A 302 -0.01 4.90 -16.80
C THR A 302 -0.36 5.80 -15.63
N VAL A 303 0.67 6.23 -14.92
CA VAL A 303 0.64 7.36 -13.97
C VAL A 303 1.67 8.38 -14.44
N GLY A 304 1.50 9.67 -14.21
CA GLY A 304 2.40 10.68 -14.74
C GLY A 304 2.13 12.07 -14.23
N ILE A 305 2.76 13.05 -14.85
CA ILE A 305 2.58 14.47 -14.54
C ILE A 305 2.48 15.28 -15.83
N ASP A 306 1.67 16.33 -15.81
CA ASP A 306 1.73 17.41 -16.79
C ASP A 306 2.77 18.43 -16.29
N THR A 307 3.88 18.55 -17.02
CA THR A 307 5.00 19.41 -16.62
C THR A 307 4.74 20.88 -16.86
N THR A 308 3.60 21.25 -17.45
CA THR A 308 3.20 22.65 -17.65
C THR A 308 2.32 23.17 -16.52
N SER A 309 1.54 22.29 -15.89
CA SER A 309 0.61 22.61 -14.81
C SER A 309 1.05 22.07 -13.44
N ASP A 310 2.04 21.18 -13.41
CA ASP A 310 2.47 20.43 -12.21
C ASP A 310 1.34 19.58 -11.60
N GLU A 311 0.37 19.17 -12.42
CA GLU A 311 -0.76 18.33 -12.02
C GLU A 311 -0.51 16.86 -12.34
N PRO A 312 -1.07 15.93 -11.55
CA PRO A 312 -0.91 14.50 -11.78
C PRO A 312 -1.77 14.03 -12.97
N LEU A 313 -1.23 13.10 -13.75
CA LEU A 313 -1.91 12.40 -14.83
C LEU A 313 -2.13 10.94 -14.39
N LEU A 314 -3.37 10.51 -14.29
CA LEU A 314 -3.71 9.18 -13.77
C LEU A 314 -4.09 8.18 -14.87
N GLY A 315 -4.13 8.59 -16.15
CA GLY A 315 -4.39 7.68 -17.27
C GLY A 315 -5.65 6.82 -17.07
N SER A 316 -5.51 5.50 -17.15
CA SER A 316 -6.60 4.54 -16.92
C SER A 316 -7.19 4.57 -15.50
N TYR A 317 -6.52 5.22 -14.54
CA TYR A 317 -6.96 5.37 -13.16
C TYR A 317 -7.82 6.63 -12.94
N GLU A 318 -7.93 7.50 -13.94
CA GLU A 318 -8.70 8.73 -13.87
C GLU A 318 -10.17 8.47 -13.51
N GLY A 319 -10.76 9.35 -12.70
CA GLY A 319 -12.13 9.24 -12.21
C GLY A 319 -12.28 8.38 -10.93
N THR A 320 -11.30 7.52 -10.63
CA THR A 320 -11.21 6.81 -9.34
C THR A 320 -10.15 7.44 -8.44
N TYR A 321 -9.02 7.80 -9.03
CA TYR A 321 -7.86 8.38 -8.36
C TYR A 321 -7.54 9.75 -8.95
N ASP A 322 -7.02 10.65 -8.12
CA ASP A 322 -6.72 12.05 -8.47
C ASP A 322 -5.35 12.53 -7.95
N ARG A 323 -4.59 11.65 -7.28
CA ARG A 323 -3.24 11.94 -6.77
C ARG A 323 -2.41 10.66 -6.72
N PHE A 324 -1.10 10.84 -6.66
CA PHE A 324 -0.17 9.76 -6.37
C PHE A 324 0.96 10.21 -5.42
N LEU A 325 1.56 9.25 -4.74
CA LEU A 325 2.68 9.46 -3.82
C LEU A 325 3.71 8.35 -4.02
N PHE A 326 4.87 8.75 -4.50
CA PHE A 326 6.12 8.02 -4.38
C PHE A 326 6.75 8.33 -3.02
N ASP A 327 7.20 7.28 -2.34
CA ASP A 327 7.89 7.39 -1.05
C ASP A 327 9.05 6.40 -1.01
N GLN A 328 10.27 6.91 -1.01
CA GLN A 328 11.49 6.10 -0.93
C GLN A 328 11.53 5.22 0.33
N THR A 329 10.79 5.61 1.38
CA THR A 329 10.64 4.83 2.61
C THR A 329 10.09 3.43 2.33
N ASP A 330 9.23 3.25 1.32
CA ASP A 330 8.66 1.94 0.99
C ASP A 330 9.73 0.92 0.62
N ARG A 331 10.77 1.38 -0.11
CA ARG A 331 11.91 0.53 -0.47
C ARG A 331 12.76 0.20 0.76
N ALA A 332 12.97 1.15 1.66
CA ALA A 332 13.68 0.93 2.91
C ALA A 332 12.94 -0.07 3.81
N VAL A 333 11.62 0.05 3.91
CA VAL A 333 10.74 -0.91 4.59
C VAL A 333 10.85 -2.29 3.94
N SER A 334 10.77 -2.37 2.61
CA SER A 334 10.98 -3.63 1.88
C SER A 334 12.28 -4.30 2.27
N THR A 335 13.37 -3.53 2.24
CA THR A 335 14.71 -4.02 2.56
C THR A 335 14.80 -4.54 4.00
N ARG A 336 14.20 -3.84 4.97
CA ARG A 336 14.11 -4.32 6.37
C ARG A 336 13.33 -5.62 6.47
N MET A 337 12.16 -5.70 5.84
CA MET A 337 11.31 -6.89 5.86
C MET A 337 11.94 -8.11 5.20
N ARG A 338 12.84 -7.91 4.22
CA ARG A 338 13.66 -8.98 3.63
C ARG A 338 14.73 -9.47 4.61
N ALA A 339 15.44 -8.54 5.26
CA ALA A 339 16.51 -8.88 6.21
C ALA A 339 16.02 -9.62 7.47
N ASP A 340 14.77 -9.40 7.89
CA ASP A 340 14.18 -10.10 9.03
C ASP A 340 13.78 -11.55 8.71
N GLN A 341 13.68 -11.95 7.44
CA GLN A 341 13.40 -13.34 7.06
C GLN A 341 14.62 -14.26 7.24
N ASP A 342 15.83 -13.70 7.18
CA ASP A 342 17.08 -14.44 7.32
C ASP A 342 17.48 -14.70 8.79
N ARG A 343 16.70 -14.18 9.75
CA ARG A 343 16.93 -14.30 11.19
C ARG A 343 16.04 -15.36 11.82
#